data_AF-A0A831PHL2-F1
#
_entry.id   AF-A0A831PHL2-F1
#
_cell.length_a   1.000
_cell.length_b   1.000
_cell.length_c   1.000
_cell.angle_alpha   90.00
_cell.angle_beta   90.00
_cell.angle_gamma   90.00
#
_symmetry.space_group_name_H-M   'P 1'
#
loop_
_entity.id
_entity.type
_entity.pdbx_description
1 polymer ?
#
loop_
_entity_poly.entity_id
_entity_poly.type
_entity_poly.pdbx_seq_one_letter_code
_entity_poly.pdbx_strand_id
1 'polypeptide(L)'
;MRRCAAQLLIIFALLLAGSLSGCVYPDHWYRFAPPSYHTLPQQKKEPLPSDLKVDIEPPVSHFSTATLKDVESQGQGPLALSLEEAVLLALKNNPDLRVRQLDPVITGTFEKIERGEFDPEFFTEAQYFEERASEVDRGTGSQFSVEGRDTAVATGLRQRLPTGTSLEATVTHDRNISDRAPEQQSARVGISVTQSLLRGLGPRVNLARVQQAELDTNISQYELRGFIERLLADTEAAYWELVFASEEIDIFEQSLQFARKQCEETALRIEVGMLPEIESAAAEAEVARHRQALIDARARLEERRLRLLRLLSPGPFGDYARVVKTTSSPEISASPLNEIDAHIELAQQFRPDLREALLRAEQRRLETIVTRNGVLPRLDFFIDLGRSGFADTFSDSFRELEGNNYDLRAGFQLSSMLGNRAAKAREFAATASRRQAAEAIANLRQLLRLDVRLAVNEVERARQQIEASRTTRKLEEKTVQAEVERFNVGAGTSLLVARAQRDLVASRIAEIRAVVDYRRALVNLYLAEGSLMARRGIAAPDLE
;
A
#
# COMPACT_ATOMS: atom_id res chain seq x y z
N MET A 1 0.12 -16.55 63.31
CA MET A 1 -0.69 -16.69 62.07
C MET A 1 -0.73 -15.42 61.21
N ARG A 2 -0.92 -14.21 61.75
CA ARG A 2 -0.99 -12.95 60.95
C ARG A 2 0.31 -12.54 60.23
N ARG A 3 1.50 -12.80 60.80
CA ARG A 3 2.80 -12.53 60.15
C ARG A 3 3.09 -13.47 58.97
N CYS A 4 2.56 -14.69 59.01
CA CYS A 4 2.78 -15.70 57.97
C CYS A 4 1.91 -15.43 56.73
N ALA A 5 0.68 -14.91 56.91
CA ALA A 5 -0.19 -14.52 55.80
C ALA A 5 0.31 -13.28 55.03
N ALA A 6 0.86 -12.29 55.73
CA ALA A 6 1.46 -11.11 55.09
C ALA A 6 2.76 -11.45 54.35
N GLN A 7 3.60 -12.33 54.92
CA GLN A 7 4.78 -12.85 54.23
C GLN A 7 4.41 -13.73 53.03
N LEU A 8 3.36 -14.56 53.11
CA LEU A 8 2.89 -15.33 51.95
C LEU A 8 2.31 -14.45 50.84
N LEU A 9 1.61 -13.35 51.17
CA LEU A 9 1.11 -12.39 50.18
C LEU A 9 2.25 -11.58 49.52
N ILE A 10 3.27 -11.20 50.29
CA ILE A 10 4.47 -10.52 49.79
C ILE A 10 5.31 -11.49 48.94
N ILE A 11 5.43 -12.76 49.34
CA ILE A 11 6.12 -13.80 48.56
C ILE A 11 5.31 -14.16 47.31
N PHE A 12 3.97 -14.17 47.34
CA PHE A 12 3.14 -14.40 46.15
C PHE A 12 3.17 -13.20 45.19
N ALA A 13 3.21 -11.97 45.71
CA ALA A 13 3.41 -10.75 44.91
C ALA A 13 4.83 -10.66 44.33
N LEU A 14 5.85 -11.07 45.07
CA LEU A 14 7.24 -11.18 44.61
C LEU A 14 7.46 -12.39 43.68
N LEU A 15 6.68 -13.46 43.79
CA LEU A 15 6.71 -14.59 42.84
C LEU A 15 5.98 -14.23 41.54
N LEU A 16 4.90 -13.45 41.58
CA LEU A 16 4.27 -12.89 40.37
C LEU A 16 5.20 -11.85 39.71
N ALA A 17 5.82 -10.95 40.49
CA ALA A 17 6.82 -10.01 39.97
C ALA A 17 8.11 -10.72 39.51
N GLY A 18 8.50 -11.80 40.19
CA GLY A 18 9.63 -12.69 39.91
C GLY A 18 9.47 -13.46 38.60
N SER A 19 8.26 -13.93 38.30
CA SER A 19 7.90 -14.52 37.01
C SER A 19 7.81 -13.51 35.86
N LEU A 20 7.87 -12.21 36.17
CA LEU A 20 7.92 -11.08 35.24
C LEU A 20 9.29 -10.38 35.23
N SER A 21 10.30 -10.91 35.94
CA SER A 21 11.65 -10.32 36.06
C SER A 21 12.64 -10.78 34.99
N GLY A 22 12.24 -11.63 34.05
CA GLY A 22 12.87 -11.54 32.75
C GLY A 22 12.52 -10.17 32.21
N CYS A 23 13.48 -9.40 31.70
CA CYS A 23 13.16 -8.32 30.78
C CYS A 23 12.41 -8.96 29.60
N VAL A 24 11.10 -9.15 29.74
CA VAL A 24 10.25 -9.73 28.71
C VAL A 24 10.12 -8.61 27.70
N TYR A 25 10.99 -8.68 26.69
CA TYR A 25 10.81 -7.90 25.48
C TYR A 25 9.35 -8.06 25.02
N PRO A 26 8.69 -6.97 24.58
CA PRO A 26 7.31 -7.00 24.07
C PRO A 26 7.07 -8.08 23.02
N ASP A 27 8.13 -8.60 22.40
CA ASP A 27 8.13 -9.60 21.34
C ASP A 27 7.69 -11.02 21.75
N HIS A 28 7.63 -11.34 23.06
CA HIS A 28 7.32 -12.71 23.52
C HIS A 28 5.87 -12.95 24.00
N TRP A 29 4.97 -11.97 23.85
CA TRP A 29 3.55 -12.20 24.20
C TRP A 29 2.83 -13.03 23.14
N TYR A 30 2.27 -14.17 23.57
CA TYR A 30 1.54 -15.12 22.72
C TYR A 30 0.57 -14.42 21.76
N ARG A 31 0.80 -14.59 20.44
CA ARG A 31 -0.19 -14.35 19.39
C ARG A 31 -1.40 -15.25 19.66
N PHE A 32 -2.48 -14.68 20.18
CA PHE A 32 -3.75 -15.40 20.24
C PHE A 32 -4.24 -15.62 18.81
N ALA A 33 -4.07 -16.83 18.29
CA ALA A 33 -4.66 -17.23 17.02
C ALA A 33 -6.19 -17.05 17.11
N PRO A 34 -6.84 -16.31 16.18
CA PRO A 34 -8.28 -16.27 16.11
C PRO A 34 -8.85 -17.68 15.86
N PRO A 35 -10.09 -17.99 16.30
CA PRO A 35 -10.71 -19.28 15.97
C PRO A 35 -10.72 -19.49 14.45
N SER A 36 -10.33 -20.70 14.06
CA SER A 36 -10.01 -21.12 12.70
C SER A 36 -11.12 -20.85 11.69
N TYR A 37 -10.86 -19.92 10.77
CA TYR A 37 -11.44 -19.89 9.44
C TYR A 37 -10.29 -19.70 8.45
N HIS A 38 -10.13 -20.65 7.53
CA HIS A 38 -9.12 -20.72 6.46
C HIS A 38 -7.76 -20.10 6.82
N THR A 39 -6.85 -20.92 7.34
CA THR A 39 -5.45 -20.57 7.50
C THR A 39 -4.88 -20.16 6.15
N LEU A 40 -4.74 -18.85 5.95
CA LEU A 40 -3.83 -18.28 4.97
C LEU A 40 -2.42 -18.79 5.30
N PRO A 41 -1.53 -19.00 4.32
CA PRO A 41 -0.13 -19.30 4.60
C PRO A 41 0.42 -18.15 5.46
N GLN A 42 0.73 -18.44 6.72
CA GLN A 42 1.43 -17.49 7.57
C GLN A 42 2.88 -17.45 7.09
N GLN A 43 3.26 -16.38 6.38
CA GLN A 43 4.67 -16.05 6.22
C GLN A 43 5.27 -15.84 7.62
N LYS A 44 6.40 -16.50 7.86
CA LYS A 44 7.11 -16.51 9.13
C LYS A 44 7.75 -15.12 9.33
N LYS A 45 7.04 -14.21 10.01
CA LYS A 45 7.52 -12.85 10.33
C LYS A 45 8.62 -12.90 11.40
N GLU A 46 9.86 -12.57 11.01
CA GLU A 46 10.94 -12.19 11.94
C GLU A 46 10.78 -10.70 12.33
N PRO A 47 11.20 -10.28 13.53
CA PRO A 47 11.15 -8.88 13.93
C PRO A 47 12.12 -8.03 13.08
N LEU A 48 11.64 -6.86 12.63
CA LEU A 48 12.43 -5.91 11.84
C LEU A 48 13.78 -5.58 12.52
N PRO A 49 14.92 -5.77 11.83
CA PRO A 49 16.25 -5.50 12.38
C PRO A 49 16.42 -4.05 12.86
N SER A 50 17.31 -3.85 13.84
CA SER A 50 17.56 -2.54 14.47
C SER A 50 18.22 -1.52 13.54
N ASP A 51 18.89 -1.99 12.49
CA ASP A 51 19.54 -1.19 11.46
C ASP A 51 18.79 -1.33 10.14
N LEU A 52 17.73 -0.54 9.96
CA LEU A 52 17.02 -0.39 8.69
C LEU A 52 17.95 0.29 7.67
N LYS A 53 18.76 -0.49 6.96
CA LYS A 53 19.24 -0.06 5.65
C LYS A 53 18.04 -0.13 4.72
N VAL A 54 17.52 1.03 4.32
CA VAL A 54 16.46 1.16 3.31
C VAL A 54 17.07 0.88 1.93
N ASP A 55 17.64 -0.30 1.76
CA ASP A 55 18.04 -0.82 0.46
C ASP A 55 16.78 -1.50 -0.11
N ILE A 56 15.94 -0.71 -0.77
CA ILE A 56 14.73 -1.20 -1.44
C ILE A 56 15.19 -1.98 -2.67
N GLU A 57 15.27 -3.31 -2.53
CA GLU A 57 15.52 -4.15 -3.69
C GLU A 57 14.31 -4.09 -4.64
N PRO A 58 14.53 -3.88 -5.95
CA PRO A 58 13.44 -3.93 -6.91
C PRO A 58 12.81 -5.33 -6.89
N PRO A 59 11.50 -5.46 -7.17
CA PRO A 59 10.83 -6.76 -7.18
C PRO A 59 11.60 -7.75 -8.07
N VAL A 60 11.97 -8.88 -7.47
CA VAL A 60 12.82 -9.88 -8.12
C VAL A 60 12.01 -10.56 -9.22
N SER A 61 12.48 -10.46 -10.46
CA SER A 61 11.97 -11.26 -11.57
C SER A 61 12.85 -12.49 -11.75
N HIS A 62 12.24 -13.64 -12.03
CA HIS A 62 12.98 -14.85 -12.42
C HIS A 62 13.54 -14.79 -13.86
N PHE A 63 13.29 -13.71 -14.61
CA PHE A 63 14.01 -13.44 -15.84
C PHE A 63 15.42 -12.93 -15.51
N SER A 64 16.42 -13.56 -16.12
CA SER A 64 17.85 -13.41 -15.82
C SER A 64 18.28 -11.97 -15.55
N THR A 65 18.89 -11.75 -14.39
CA THR A 65 19.63 -10.51 -14.03
C THR A 65 20.79 -10.21 -14.99
N ALA A 66 21.17 -11.14 -15.88
CA ALA A 66 22.15 -10.91 -16.94
C ALA A 66 21.63 -9.93 -18.01
N THR A 67 20.34 -10.00 -18.38
CA THR A 67 19.75 -9.16 -19.44
C THR A 67 19.71 -7.68 -19.05
N LEU A 68 19.55 -7.37 -17.76
CA LEU A 68 19.53 -5.99 -17.25
C LEU A 68 20.91 -5.31 -17.29
N LYS A 69 22.00 -6.05 -17.05
CA LYS A 69 23.35 -5.51 -17.14
C LYS A 69 23.70 -5.14 -18.59
N ASP A 70 23.20 -5.89 -19.57
CA ASP A 70 23.39 -5.58 -20.99
C ASP A 70 22.63 -4.32 -21.42
N VAL A 71 21.39 -4.12 -20.92
CA VAL A 71 20.60 -2.90 -21.18
C VAL A 71 21.21 -1.66 -20.50
N GLU A 72 21.84 -1.82 -19.33
CA GLU A 72 22.58 -0.74 -18.65
C GLU A 72 23.94 -0.44 -19.29
N SER A 73 24.58 -1.44 -19.89
CA SER A 73 25.82 -1.26 -20.65
C SER A 73 25.60 -0.45 -21.94
N GLN A 74 24.37 -0.41 -22.44
CA GLN A 74 23.97 0.54 -23.47
C GLN A 74 23.87 1.93 -22.83
N GLY A 75 24.95 2.72 -22.94
CA GLY A 75 25.02 4.13 -22.53
C GLY A 75 23.98 5.03 -23.22
N GLN A 76 24.34 6.25 -23.63
CA GLN A 76 23.41 7.21 -24.30
C GLN A 76 22.84 6.73 -25.67
N GLY A 77 22.98 5.46 -26.03
CA GLY A 77 22.50 4.87 -27.28
C GLY A 77 21.01 4.49 -27.30
N PRO A 78 20.49 4.09 -28.48
CA PRO A 78 19.11 3.67 -28.65
C PRO A 78 18.79 2.43 -27.80
N LEU A 79 17.66 2.48 -27.08
CA LEU A 79 17.15 1.37 -26.28
C LEU A 79 16.47 0.34 -27.20
N ALA A 80 17.11 -0.81 -27.42
CA ALA A 80 16.43 -1.97 -27.99
C ALA A 80 15.72 -2.72 -26.85
N LEU A 81 14.38 -2.73 -26.84
CA LEU A 81 13.58 -3.28 -25.74
C LEU A 81 12.62 -4.35 -26.22
N SER A 82 12.70 -5.52 -25.60
CA SER A 82 11.61 -6.49 -25.50
C SER A 82 10.56 -6.03 -24.49
N LEU A 83 9.39 -6.66 -24.51
CA LEU A 83 8.34 -6.42 -23.51
C LEU A 83 8.87 -6.65 -22.09
N GLU A 84 9.60 -7.74 -21.87
CA GLU A 84 10.15 -8.14 -20.58
C GLU A 84 11.17 -7.12 -20.07
N GLU A 85 12.07 -6.65 -20.94
CA GLU A 85 13.04 -5.61 -20.59
C GLU A 85 12.36 -4.27 -20.28
N ALA A 86 11.31 -3.90 -21.02
CA ALA A 86 10.53 -2.69 -20.75
C ALA A 86 9.86 -2.77 -19.36
N VAL A 87 9.27 -3.92 -19.02
CA VAL A 87 8.67 -4.16 -17.71
C VAL A 87 9.71 -4.05 -16.59
N LEU A 88 10.87 -4.70 -16.73
CA LEU A 88 11.91 -4.65 -15.69
C LEU A 88 12.46 -3.25 -15.50
N LEU A 89 12.65 -2.51 -16.60
CA LEU A 89 13.16 -1.15 -16.54
C LEU A 89 12.14 -0.20 -15.90
N ALA A 90 10.83 -0.39 -16.15
CA ALA A 90 9.77 0.33 -15.43
C ALA A 90 9.80 0.01 -13.93
N LEU A 91 9.84 -1.26 -13.53
CA LEU A 91 9.86 -1.65 -12.11
C LEU A 91 11.10 -1.13 -11.36
N LYS A 92 12.22 -0.98 -12.05
CA LYS A 92 13.47 -0.50 -11.44
C LYS A 92 13.49 1.03 -11.30
N ASN A 93 13.08 1.75 -12.34
CA ASN A 93 13.35 3.19 -12.45
C ASN A 93 12.13 4.07 -12.21
N ASN A 94 10.91 3.51 -12.21
CA ASN A 94 9.71 4.32 -12.10
C ASN A 94 9.67 5.08 -10.75
N PRO A 95 9.66 6.43 -10.77
CA PRO A 95 9.72 7.23 -9.54
C PRO A 95 8.47 7.08 -8.69
N ASP A 96 7.30 6.90 -9.31
CA ASP A 96 6.04 6.72 -8.58
C ASP A 96 6.07 5.39 -7.81
N LEU A 97 6.63 4.32 -8.39
CA LEU A 97 6.84 3.05 -7.68
C LEU A 97 7.79 3.21 -6.49
N ARG A 98 8.92 3.91 -6.66
CA ARG A 98 9.88 4.16 -5.57
C ARG A 98 9.26 4.93 -4.40
N VAL A 99 8.36 5.87 -4.69
CA VAL A 99 7.58 6.57 -3.66
C VAL A 99 6.64 5.61 -2.95
N ARG A 100 5.87 4.81 -3.70
CA ARG A 100 4.92 3.83 -3.13
C ARG A 100 5.58 2.72 -2.33
N GLN A 101 6.81 2.35 -2.66
CA GLN A 101 7.59 1.35 -1.90
C GLN A 101 7.94 1.82 -0.48
N LEU A 102 7.96 3.14 -0.23
CA LEU A 102 8.19 3.69 1.11
C LEU A 102 6.94 3.61 2.00
N ASP A 103 5.73 3.53 1.42
CA ASP A 103 4.48 3.54 2.19
C ASP A 103 4.44 2.37 3.21
N PRO A 104 4.69 1.09 2.82
CA PRO A 104 4.72 0.00 3.79
C PRO A 104 5.81 0.12 4.85
N VAL A 105 6.98 0.67 4.50
CA VAL A 105 8.09 0.89 5.44
C VAL A 105 7.67 1.90 6.49
N ILE A 106 7.09 3.03 6.07
CA ILE A 106 6.57 4.07 6.96
C ILE A 106 5.44 3.49 7.82
N THR A 107 4.46 2.83 7.22
CA THR A 107 3.31 2.27 7.96
C THR A 107 3.75 1.20 8.96
N GLY A 108 4.76 0.40 8.62
CA GLY A 108 5.35 -0.60 9.53
C GLY A 108 5.98 0.01 10.78
N THR A 109 6.45 1.27 10.74
CA THR A 109 6.97 1.94 11.94
C THR A 109 5.88 2.26 12.96
N PHE A 110 4.63 2.46 12.54
CA PHE A 110 3.53 2.73 13.47
C PHE A 110 3.22 1.53 14.37
N GLU A 111 3.50 0.30 13.93
CA GLU A 111 3.40 -0.86 14.82
C GLU A 111 4.37 -0.71 16.00
N LYS A 112 5.63 -0.34 15.75
CA LYS A 112 6.63 -0.10 16.81
C LYS A 112 6.22 1.07 17.71
N ILE A 113 5.65 2.14 17.15
CA ILE A 113 5.16 3.30 17.91
C ILE A 113 4.03 2.89 18.86
N GLU A 114 3.04 2.13 18.37
CA GLU A 114 1.93 1.65 19.22
C GLU A 114 2.37 0.62 20.26
N ARG A 115 3.40 -0.19 19.96
CA ARG A 115 4.04 -1.07 20.95
C ARG A 115 4.77 -0.27 22.03
N GLY A 116 5.33 0.88 21.69
CA GLY A 116 6.03 1.78 22.61
C GLY A 116 5.16 2.31 23.75
N GLU A 117 3.81 2.28 23.65
CA GLU A 117 2.93 2.60 24.78
C GLU A 117 3.12 1.65 25.98
N PHE A 118 3.71 0.46 25.75
CA PHE A 118 3.97 -0.54 26.78
C PHE A 118 5.44 -0.55 27.26
N ASP A 119 6.28 0.34 26.74
CA ASP A 119 7.66 0.49 27.19
C ASP A 119 7.72 1.16 28.57
N PRO A 120 8.73 0.83 29.41
CA PRO A 120 8.91 1.48 30.69
C PRO A 120 9.37 2.93 30.50
N GLU A 121 8.67 3.86 31.14
CA GLU A 121 8.97 5.28 31.14
C GLU A 121 9.70 5.67 32.42
N PHE A 122 10.89 6.25 32.28
CA PHE A 122 11.57 6.98 33.35
C PHE A 122 11.06 8.41 33.41
N PHE A 123 10.68 8.87 34.59
CA PHE A 123 10.25 10.24 34.80
C PHE A 123 10.92 10.84 36.03
N THR A 124 11.15 12.16 35.95
CA THR A 124 11.53 13.01 37.07
C THR A 124 10.65 14.24 37.03
N GLU A 125 10.07 14.59 38.17
CA GLU A 125 9.25 15.77 38.35
C GLU A 125 9.80 16.57 39.54
N ALA A 126 9.98 17.87 39.36
CA ALA A 126 10.40 18.78 40.41
C ALA A 126 9.39 19.93 40.48
N GLN A 127 8.82 20.15 41.65
CA GLN A 127 7.81 21.15 41.91
C GLN A 127 8.28 22.08 43.02
N TYR A 128 8.06 23.38 42.83
CA TYR A 128 8.23 24.41 43.86
C TYR A 128 6.92 25.18 43.97
N PHE A 129 6.38 25.23 45.18
CA PHE A 129 5.17 25.96 45.49
C PHE A 129 5.45 26.94 46.62
N GLU A 130 4.98 28.17 46.46
CA GLU A 130 5.06 29.21 47.50
C GLU A 130 3.67 29.79 47.70
N GLU A 131 3.24 29.79 48.96
CA GLU A 131 1.99 30.38 49.38
C GLU A 131 2.26 31.53 50.33
N ARG A 132 1.58 32.66 50.08
CA ARG A 132 1.32 33.67 51.10
C ARG A 132 -0.17 33.81 51.28
N ALA A 133 -0.65 33.32 52.40
CA ALA A 133 -2.06 33.40 52.77
C ALA A 133 -2.23 34.33 53.96
N SER A 134 -3.38 34.99 54.04
CA SER A 134 -3.76 35.70 55.25
C SER A 134 -4.83 34.91 55.98
N GLU A 135 -4.56 34.55 57.21
CA GLU A 135 -5.44 33.76 58.05
C GLU A 135 -6.00 34.60 59.18
N VAL A 136 -7.19 34.23 59.65
CA VAL A 136 -7.83 34.86 60.81
C VAL A 136 -7.87 33.84 61.92
N ASP A 137 -7.29 34.18 63.06
CA ASP A 137 -7.35 33.36 64.26
C ASP A 137 -8.80 33.22 64.72
N ARG A 138 -9.27 31.97 64.85
CA ARG A 138 -10.67 31.66 65.18
C ARG A 138 -11.06 32.04 66.62
N GLY A 139 -10.10 32.22 67.51
CA GLY A 139 -10.32 32.58 68.92
C GLY A 139 -10.22 34.08 69.17
N THR A 140 -9.31 34.78 68.49
CA THR A 140 -9.05 36.22 68.74
C THR A 140 -9.60 37.14 67.63
N GLY A 141 -9.94 36.59 66.46
CA GLY A 141 -10.37 37.36 65.30
C GLY A 141 -9.26 38.18 64.64
N SER A 142 -8.00 38.04 65.08
CA SER A 142 -6.87 38.75 64.51
C SER A 142 -6.44 38.13 63.19
N GLN A 143 -6.20 38.98 62.19
CA GLN A 143 -5.68 38.56 60.90
C GLN A 143 -4.13 38.55 60.93
N PHE A 144 -3.53 37.45 60.50
CA PHE A 144 -2.08 37.28 60.37
C PHE A 144 -1.71 36.79 58.97
N SER A 145 -0.46 37.00 58.58
CA SER A 145 0.08 36.45 57.32
C SER A 145 0.79 35.15 57.62
N VAL A 146 0.68 34.21 56.70
CA VAL A 146 1.39 32.95 56.74
C VAL A 146 2.12 32.76 55.42
N GLU A 147 3.41 32.42 55.52
CA GLU A 147 4.20 31.96 54.39
C GLU A 147 4.41 30.44 54.46
N GLY A 148 4.34 29.80 53.30
CA GLY A 148 4.63 28.39 53.11
C GLY A 148 5.44 28.19 51.83
N ARG A 149 6.43 27.31 51.87
CA ARG A 149 7.21 26.88 50.71
C ARG A 149 7.32 25.37 50.72
N ASP A 150 6.90 24.76 49.64
CA ASP A 150 6.98 23.33 49.42
C ASP A 150 7.89 23.06 48.21
N THR A 151 8.86 22.18 48.39
CA THR A 151 9.71 21.68 47.32
C THR A 151 9.57 20.17 47.25
N ALA A 152 9.07 19.65 46.13
CA ALA A 152 8.88 18.23 45.92
C ALA A 152 9.71 17.77 44.71
N VAL A 153 10.40 16.65 44.86
CA VAL A 153 11.11 15.96 43.78
C VAL A 153 10.64 14.51 43.75
N ALA A 154 10.06 14.09 42.64
CA ALA A 154 9.69 12.71 42.37
C ALA A 154 10.54 12.17 41.23
N THR A 155 11.00 10.93 41.35
CA THR A 155 11.69 10.21 40.29
C THR A 155 11.23 8.77 40.29
N GLY A 156 10.95 8.20 39.12
CA GLY A 156 10.37 6.87 39.06
C GLY A 156 10.42 6.23 37.69
N LEU A 157 9.96 4.98 37.68
CA LEU A 157 9.71 4.18 36.50
C LEU A 157 8.22 3.81 36.48
N ARG A 158 7.54 4.00 35.36
CA ARG A 158 6.16 3.53 35.18
C ARG A 158 6.03 2.75 33.88
N GLN A 159 5.23 1.69 33.90
CA GLN A 159 5.00 0.83 32.73
C GLN A 159 3.55 0.37 32.70
N ARG A 160 2.95 0.40 31.51
CA ARG A 160 1.64 -0.20 31.25
C ARG A 160 1.82 -1.57 30.61
N LEU A 161 1.10 -2.57 31.10
CA LEU A 161 1.09 -3.92 30.54
C LEU A 161 -0.13 -4.13 29.63
N PRO A 162 -0.04 -4.97 28.58
CA PRO A 162 -1.16 -5.33 27.71
C PRO A 162 -2.37 -5.91 28.44
N THR A 163 -2.19 -6.48 29.63
CA THR A 163 -3.26 -7.01 30.48
C THR A 163 -4.19 -5.94 31.05
N GLY A 164 -3.83 -4.65 30.94
CA GLY A 164 -4.53 -3.55 31.60
C GLY A 164 -4.01 -3.28 33.02
N THR A 165 -2.81 -3.76 33.33
CA THR A 165 -2.09 -3.47 34.57
C THR A 165 -1.16 -2.28 34.35
N SER A 166 -1.09 -1.33 35.29
CA SER A 166 -0.02 -0.33 35.36
C SER A 166 0.84 -0.60 36.59
N LEU A 167 2.16 -0.59 36.38
CA LEU A 167 3.19 -0.74 37.39
C LEU A 167 3.92 0.60 37.51
N GLU A 168 4.14 1.06 38.73
CA GLU A 168 4.87 2.30 38.99
C GLU A 168 5.76 2.12 40.22
N ALA A 169 7.02 2.51 40.10
CA ALA A 169 7.98 2.53 41.20
C ALA A 169 8.53 3.95 41.32
N THR A 170 8.37 4.57 42.48
CA THR A 170 8.69 5.98 42.70
C THR A 170 9.54 6.19 43.93
N VAL A 171 10.40 7.20 43.84
CA VAL A 171 11.16 7.81 44.93
C VAL A 171 10.73 9.26 44.99
N THR A 172 10.14 9.69 46.10
CA THR A 172 9.77 11.09 46.32
C THR A 172 10.54 11.67 47.49
N HIS A 173 10.84 12.96 47.40
CA HIS A 173 11.36 13.78 48.48
C HIS A 173 10.58 15.08 48.53
N ASP A 174 10.01 15.38 49.68
CA ASP A 174 9.20 16.56 49.94
C ASP A 174 9.84 17.36 51.07
N ARG A 175 10.03 18.66 50.87
CA ARG A 175 10.51 19.61 51.87
C ARG A 175 9.48 20.70 52.05
N ASN A 176 8.90 20.77 53.23
CA ASN A 176 7.87 21.74 53.58
C ASN A 176 8.40 22.68 54.65
N ILE A 177 8.40 23.98 54.35
CA ILE A 177 8.77 25.06 55.27
C ILE A 177 7.53 25.93 55.43
N SER A 178 7.05 26.13 56.66
CA SER A 178 5.92 27.01 56.91
C SER A 178 6.04 27.70 58.26
N ASP A 179 5.44 28.88 58.38
CA ASP A 179 5.29 29.54 59.68
C ASP A 179 4.21 28.86 60.55
N ARG A 180 3.44 27.90 60.00
CA ARG A 180 2.39 27.15 60.73
C ARG A 180 2.90 25.93 61.49
N ALA A 181 3.97 25.31 60.99
CA ALA A 181 4.46 24.01 61.47
C ALA A 181 5.98 23.94 61.33
N PRO A 182 6.69 23.14 62.15
CA PRO A 182 8.13 22.93 61.99
C PRO A 182 8.50 22.52 60.57
N GLU A 183 9.68 22.94 60.11
CA GLU A 183 10.24 22.42 58.86
C GLU A 183 10.26 20.91 58.92
N GLN A 184 9.73 20.27 57.88
CA GLN A 184 9.70 18.83 57.78
C GLN A 184 10.13 18.41 56.39
N GLN A 185 11.02 17.43 56.36
CA GLN A 185 11.44 16.76 55.16
C GLN A 185 10.95 15.32 55.21
N SER A 186 10.44 14.83 54.09
CA SER A 186 10.00 13.45 53.96
C SER A 186 10.59 12.83 52.71
N ALA A 187 11.00 11.57 52.83
CA ALA A 187 11.39 10.74 51.71
C ALA A 187 10.45 9.54 51.64
N ARG A 188 10.09 9.11 50.44
CA ARG A 188 9.25 7.93 50.24
C ARG A 188 9.77 7.10 49.09
N VAL A 189 9.80 5.79 49.29
CA VAL A 189 9.95 4.81 48.21
C VAL A 189 8.66 4.03 48.10
N GLY A 190 8.04 4.05 46.92
CA GLY A 190 6.74 3.45 46.66
C GLY A 190 6.74 2.52 45.46
N ILE A 191 5.93 1.47 45.52
CA ILE A 191 5.54 0.64 44.37
C ILE A 191 4.02 0.64 44.33
N SER A 192 3.44 1.00 43.18
CA SER A 192 2.02 0.93 42.90
C SER A 192 1.74 -0.09 41.79
N VAL A 193 0.73 -0.92 42.00
CA VAL A 193 0.20 -1.85 41.00
C VAL A 193 -1.29 -1.58 40.88
N THR A 194 -1.73 -1.15 39.69
CA THR A 194 -3.15 -0.92 39.41
C THR A 194 -3.62 -1.81 38.26
N GLN A 195 -4.62 -2.65 38.51
CA GLN A 195 -5.21 -3.56 37.53
C GLN A 195 -6.63 -3.12 37.18
N SER A 196 -6.88 -2.83 35.91
CA SER A 196 -8.26 -2.65 35.42
C SER A 196 -9.01 -3.99 35.35
N LEU A 197 -10.21 -4.05 35.93
CA LEU A 197 -11.03 -5.26 36.07
C LEU A 197 -12.24 -5.31 35.12
N LEU A 198 -12.64 -4.19 34.54
CA LEU A 198 -13.77 -4.11 33.60
C LEU A 198 -13.37 -3.38 32.31
N ARG A 199 -13.57 -2.06 32.24
CA ARG A 199 -13.03 -1.24 31.15
C ARG A 199 -11.50 -1.27 31.19
N GLY A 200 -10.86 -1.60 30.07
CA GLY A 200 -9.40 -1.74 29.97
C GLY A 200 -8.85 -3.12 30.35
N LEU A 201 -9.69 -4.10 30.73
CA LEU A 201 -9.22 -5.45 31.07
C LEU A 201 -8.80 -6.24 29.81
N GLY A 202 -7.58 -6.77 29.87
CA GLY A 202 -7.10 -7.82 28.98
C GLY A 202 -6.45 -7.34 27.66
N PRO A 203 -5.62 -8.20 27.05
CA PRO A 203 -4.81 -7.84 25.89
C PRO A 203 -5.63 -7.50 24.65
N ARG A 204 -6.84 -8.06 24.50
CA ARG A 204 -7.69 -7.81 23.32
C ARG A 204 -8.08 -6.35 23.12
N VAL A 205 -8.16 -5.58 24.21
CA VAL A 205 -8.54 -4.16 24.15
C VAL A 205 -7.30 -3.28 24.12
N ASN A 206 -6.30 -3.59 24.95
CA ASN A 206 -5.08 -2.78 25.02
C ASN A 206 -4.18 -2.95 23.79
N LEU A 207 -4.08 -4.16 23.21
CA LEU A 207 -3.33 -4.40 21.96
C LEU A 207 -4.12 -4.07 20.70
N ALA A 208 -5.35 -3.56 20.81
CA ALA A 208 -6.17 -3.31 19.63
C ALA A 208 -5.54 -2.29 18.68
N ARG A 209 -4.85 -1.26 19.20
CA ARG A 209 -4.11 -0.29 18.38
C ARG A 209 -2.90 -0.90 17.69
N VAL A 210 -2.13 -1.73 18.40
CA VAL A 210 -1.02 -2.50 17.81
C VAL A 210 -1.55 -3.39 16.67
N GLN A 211 -2.64 -4.11 16.89
CA GLN A 211 -3.27 -4.95 15.86
C GLN A 211 -3.84 -4.13 14.70
N GLN A 212 -4.36 -2.93 14.94
CA GLN A 212 -4.81 -2.02 13.88
C GLN A 212 -3.62 -1.56 13.02
N ALA A 213 -2.51 -1.16 13.64
CA ALA A 213 -1.28 -0.80 12.95
C ALA A 213 -0.69 -1.98 12.15
N GLU A 214 -0.69 -3.20 12.72
CA GLU A 214 -0.29 -4.42 11.99
C GLU A 214 -1.18 -4.65 10.75
N LEU A 215 -2.49 -4.42 10.86
CA LEU A 215 -3.42 -4.52 9.74
C LEU A 215 -3.18 -3.40 8.71
N ASP A 216 -2.88 -2.17 9.15
CA ASP A 216 -2.53 -1.05 8.27
C ASP A 216 -1.27 -1.36 7.46
N THR A 217 -0.25 -1.98 8.06
CA THR A 217 0.95 -2.43 7.32
C THR A 217 0.60 -3.48 6.26
N ASN A 218 -0.26 -4.44 6.59
CA ASN A 218 -0.68 -5.43 5.57
C ASN A 218 -1.53 -4.77 4.47
N ILE A 219 -2.37 -3.78 4.81
CA ILE A 219 -3.15 -3.01 3.84
C ILE A 219 -2.23 -2.27 2.87
N SER A 220 -1.22 -1.55 3.37
CA SER A 220 -0.29 -0.80 2.51
C SER A 220 0.54 -1.72 1.60
N GLN A 221 0.84 -2.95 2.03
CA GLN A 221 1.45 -3.98 1.16
C GLN A 221 0.52 -4.37 -0.01
N TYR A 222 -0.78 -4.58 0.23
CA TYR A 222 -1.73 -4.88 -0.85
C TYR A 222 -1.99 -3.65 -1.75
N GLU A 223 -1.96 -2.43 -1.20
CA GLU A 223 -2.03 -1.19 -1.99
C GLU A 223 -0.82 -1.07 -2.93
N LEU A 224 0.40 -1.33 -2.42
CA LEU A 224 1.61 -1.39 -3.24
C LEU A 224 1.52 -2.46 -4.32
N ARG A 225 1.04 -3.66 -3.98
CA ARG A 225 0.82 -4.73 -4.96
C ARG A 225 -0.14 -4.30 -6.07
N GLY A 226 -1.29 -3.71 -5.71
CA GLY A 226 -2.25 -3.20 -6.70
C GLY A 226 -1.66 -2.11 -7.58
N PHE A 227 -0.80 -1.25 -7.02
CA PHE A 227 -0.06 -0.26 -7.79
C PHE A 227 0.94 -0.91 -8.78
N ILE A 228 1.70 -1.92 -8.36
CA ILE A 228 2.62 -2.67 -9.22
C ILE A 228 1.86 -3.36 -10.37
N GLU A 229 0.75 -4.02 -10.08
CA GLU A 229 -0.08 -4.67 -11.11
C GLU A 229 -0.59 -3.66 -12.15
N ARG A 230 -1.01 -2.46 -11.71
CA ARG A 230 -1.43 -1.41 -12.64
C ARG A 230 -0.26 -0.85 -13.44
N LEU A 231 0.89 -0.60 -12.81
CA LEU A 231 2.09 -0.14 -13.52
C LEU A 231 2.53 -1.15 -14.59
N LEU A 232 2.47 -2.44 -14.29
CA LEU A 232 2.73 -3.51 -15.25
C LEU A 232 1.76 -3.45 -16.42
N ALA A 233 0.47 -3.40 -16.13
CA ALA A 233 -0.56 -3.33 -17.17
C ALA A 233 -0.40 -2.09 -18.07
N ASP A 234 -0.14 -0.93 -17.48
CA ASP A 234 0.08 0.33 -18.20
C ASP A 234 1.34 0.28 -19.04
N THR A 235 2.42 -0.33 -18.54
CA THR A 235 3.69 -0.50 -19.27
C THR A 235 3.52 -1.47 -20.44
N GLU A 236 2.88 -2.62 -20.24
CA GLU A 236 2.62 -3.58 -21.32
C GLU A 236 1.70 -2.95 -22.38
N ALA A 237 0.66 -2.24 -21.98
CA ALA A 237 -0.22 -1.54 -22.91
C ALA A 237 0.52 -0.46 -23.70
N ALA A 238 1.35 0.37 -23.04
CA ALA A 238 2.15 1.40 -23.71
C ALA A 238 3.16 0.79 -24.70
N TYR A 239 3.78 -0.33 -24.33
CA TYR A 239 4.70 -1.07 -25.21
C TYR A 239 3.98 -1.58 -26.47
N TRP A 240 2.85 -2.26 -26.33
CA TRP A 240 2.11 -2.79 -27.48
C TRP A 240 1.53 -1.70 -28.38
N GLU A 241 1.15 -0.54 -27.82
CA GLU A 241 0.73 0.61 -28.61
C GLU A 241 1.91 1.25 -29.38
N LEU A 242 3.13 1.19 -28.84
CA LEU A 242 4.33 1.62 -29.57
C LEU A 242 4.66 0.65 -30.70
N VAL A 243 4.59 -0.66 -30.45
CA VAL A 243 4.75 -1.70 -31.49
C VAL A 243 3.74 -1.47 -32.62
N PHE A 244 2.47 -1.27 -32.28
CA PHE A 244 1.43 -0.96 -33.27
C PHE A 244 1.76 0.27 -34.12
N ALA A 245 2.20 1.36 -33.50
CA ALA A 245 2.53 2.59 -34.21
C ALA A 245 3.76 2.42 -35.13
N SER A 246 4.71 1.56 -34.77
CA SER A 246 5.85 1.22 -35.62
C SER A 246 5.40 0.45 -36.87
N GLU A 247 4.60 -0.59 -36.69
CA GLU A 247 4.05 -1.39 -37.80
C GLU A 247 3.15 -0.55 -38.74
N GLU A 248 2.40 0.39 -38.17
CA GLU A 248 1.55 1.32 -38.92
C GLU A 248 2.39 2.20 -39.87
N ILE A 249 3.57 2.65 -39.42
CA ILE A 249 4.51 3.42 -40.27
C ILE A 249 5.01 2.55 -41.42
N ASP A 250 5.41 1.30 -41.17
CA ASP A 250 5.91 0.41 -42.21
C ASP A 250 4.86 0.17 -43.31
N ILE A 251 3.58 0.02 -42.92
CA ILE A 251 2.46 -0.09 -43.87
C ILE A 251 2.30 1.20 -44.69
N PHE A 252 2.34 2.37 -44.05
CA PHE A 252 2.19 3.65 -44.77
C PHE A 252 3.38 3.97 -45.67
N GLU A 253 4.61 3.58 -45.30
CA GLU A 253 5.80 3.74 -46.13
C GLU A 253 5.70 2.86 -47.39
N GLN A 254 5.32 1.59 -47.24
CA GLN A 254 5.05 0.69 -48.37
C GLN A 254 3.93 1.23 -49.27
N SER A 255 2.85 1.72 -48.67
CA SER A 255 1.72 2.31 -49.40
C SER A 255 2.11 3.56 -50.18
N LEU A 256 2.92 4.45 -49.59
CA LEU A 256 3.43 5.64 -50.27
C LEU A 256 4.38 5.29 -51.41
N GLN A 257 5.25 4.28 -51.21
CA GLN A 257 6.15 3.81 -52.26
C GLN A 257 5.35 3.23 -53.44
N PHE A 258 4.30 2.45 -53.16
CA PHE A 258 3.41 1.94 -54.19
C PHE A 258 2.69 3.07 -54.94
N ALA A 259 2.11 4.04 -54.22
CA ALA A 259 1.41 5.17 -54.84
C ALA A 259 2.32 6.02 -55.75
N ARG A 260 3.59 6.20 -55.37
CA ARG A 260 4.58 6.89 -56.22
C ARG A 260 4.85 6.14 -57.51
N LYS A 261 5.08 4.83 -57.45
CA LYS A 261 5.27 4.00 -58.65
C LYS A 261 4.03 4.07 -59.56
N GLN A 262 2.83 3.99 -58.99
CA GLN A 262 1.59 4.11 -59.75
C GLN A 262 1.46 5.49 -60.43
N CYS A 263 1.87 6.56 -59.75
CA CYS A 263 1.88 7.91 -60.30
C CYS A 263 2.87 8.04 -61.47
N GLU A 264 4.07 7.47 -61.33
CA GLU A 264 5.09 7.43 -62.40
C GLU A 264 4.58 6.67 -63.62
N GLU A 265 3.98 5.49 -63.42
CA GLU A 265 3.39 4.70 -64.51
C GLU A 265 2.22 5.42 -65.19
N THR A 266 1.39 6.11 -64.41
CA THR A 266 0.26 6.88 -64.95
C THR A 266 0.75 8.06 -65.80
N ALA A 267 1.78 8.78 -65.34
CA ALA A 267 2.39 9.87 -66.09
C ALA A 267 2.96 9.40 -67.44
N LEU A 268 3.68 8.27 -67.45
CA LEU A 268 4.19 7.68 -68.70
C LEU A 268 3.06 7.31 -69.67
N ARG A 269 1.96 6.73 -69.17
CA ARG A 269 0.80 6.37 -70.00
C ARG A 269 0.07 7.60 -70.57
N ILE A 270 0.06 8.72 -69.85
CA ILE A 270 -0.46 10.00 -70.36
C ILE A 270 0.45 10.53 -71.47
N GLU A 271 1.78 10.49 -71.28
CA GLU A 271 2.77 10.96 -72.27
C GLU A 271 2.65 10.24 -73.61
N VAL A 272 2.41 8.92 -73.59
CA VAL A 272 2.17 8.12 -74.80
C VAL A 272 0.72 8.16 -75.31
N GLY A 273 -0.14 9.00 -74.71
CA GLY A 273 -1.53 9.24 -75.15
C GLY A 273 -2.53 8.13 -74.80
N MET A 274 -2.19 7.22 -73.88
CA MET A 274 -3.07 6.11 -73.46
C MET A 274 -4.07 6.48 -72.36
N LEU A 275 -3.82 7.55 -71.60
CA LEU A 275 -4.69 8.03 -70.51
C LEU A 275 -4.96 9.54 -70.61
N PRO A 276 -6.12 10.04 -70.15
CA PRO A 276 -6.41 11.48 -70.10
C PRO A 276 -5.59 12.23 -69.04
N GLU A 277 -5.29 13.52 -69.27
CA GLU A 277 -4.50 14.36 -68.34
C GLU A 277 -5.10 14.48 -66.92
N ILE A 278 -6.42 14.38 -66.77
CA ILE A 278 -7.10 14.44 -65.46
C ILE A 278 -6.65 13.33 -64.50
N GLU A 279 -6.15 12.21 -65.05
CA GLU A 279 -5.62 11.09 -64.27
C GLU A 279 -4.33 11.48 -63.51
N SER A 280 -3.57 12.48 -63.99
CA SER A 280 -2.38 12.99 -63.28
C SER A 280 -2.75 13.62 -61.94
N ALA A 281 -3.75 14.50 -61.94
CA ALA A 281 -4.20 15.18 -60.73
C ALA A 281 -4.74 14.18 -59.69
N ALA A 282 -5.43 13.12 -60.13
CA ALA A 282 -5.90 12.05 -59.25
C ALA A 282 -4.74 11.26 -58.63
N ALA A 283 -3.73 10.89 -59.43
CA ALA A 283 -2.55 10.15 -58.96
C ALA A 283 -1.70 10.97 -57.97
N GLU A 284 -1.47 12.25 -58.27
CA GLU A 284 -0.77 13.18 -57.38
C GLU A 284 -1.51 13.38 -56.05
N ALA A 285 -2.84 13.48 -56.09
CA ALA A 285 -3.67 13.58 -54.89
C ALA A 285 -3.57 12.34 -53.99
N GLU A 286 -3.46 11.13 -54.56
CA GLU A 286 -3.22 9.91 -53.78
C GLU A 286 -1.84 9.92 -53.12
N VAL A 287 -0.78 10.29 -53.85
CA VAL A 287 0.57 10.42 -53.27
C VAL A 287 0.58 11.43 -52.11
N ALA A 288 -0.10 12.57 -52.27
CA ALA A 288 -0.23 13.58 -51.22
C ALA A 288 -0.98 13.02 -49.99
N ARG A 289 -2.05 12.25 -50.20
CA ARG A 289 -2.82 11.61 -49.11
C ARG A 289 -1.99 10.59 -48.33
N HIS A 290 -1.26 9.72 -49.01
CA HIS A 290 -0.37 8.76 -48.36
C HIS A 290 0.77 9.45 -47.61
N ARG A 291 1.29 10.56 -48.14
CA ARG A 291 2.30 11.37 -47.44
C ARG A 291 1.73 12.00 -46.17
N GLN A 292 0.50 12.50 -46.20
CA GLN A 292 -0.18 13.03 -45.01
C GLN A 292 -0.37 11.93 -43.94
N ALA A 293 -0.88 10.76 -44.35
CA ALA A 293 -1.07 9.64 -43.42
C ALA A 293 0.24 9.18 -42.75
N LEU A 294 1.35 9.17 -43.49
CA LEU A 294 2.67 8.86 -42.94
C LEU A 294 3.17 9.92 -41.94
N ILE A 295 2.91 11.21 -42.19
CA ILE A 295 3.23 12.29 -41.24
C ILE A 295 2.45 12.10 -39.94
N ASP A 296 1.15 11.81 -40.04
CA ASP A 296 0.29 11.59 -38.87
C ASP A 296 0.70 10.34 -38.08
N ALA A 297 1.08 9.25 -38.77
CA ALA A 297 1.56 8.03 -38.13
C ALA A 297 2.89 8.26 -37.38
N ARG A 298 3.81 9.03 -37.96
CA ARG A 298 5.06 9.42 -37.29
C ARG A 298 4.82 10.27 -36.04
N ALA A 299 3.87 11.19 -36.09
CA ALA A 299 3.47 11.96 -34.91
C ALA A 299 2.88 11.06 -33.81
N ARG A 300 2.04 10.07 -34.17
CA ARG A 300 1.52 9.07 -33.22
C ARG A 300 2.63 8.23 -32.60
N LEU A 301 3.61 7.77 -33.38
CA LEU A 301 4.76 7.02 -32.86
C LEU A 301 5.51 7.83 -31.80
N GLU A 302 5.82 9.10 -32.08
CA GLU A 302 6.51 9.96 -31.11
C GLU A 302 5.70 10.14 -29.83
N GLU A 303 4.39 10.33 -29.93
CA GLU A 303 3.51 10.39 -28.75
C GLU A 303 3.57 9.10 -27.92
N ARG A 304 3.45 7.92 -28.56
CA ARG A 304 3.51 6.63 -27.86
C ARG A 304 4.89 6.36 -27.27
N ARG A 305 5.96 6.77 -27.95
CA ARG A 305 7.34 6.68 -27.46
C ARG A 305 7.51 7.50 -26.19
N LEU A 306 7.04 8.75 -26.17
CA LEU A 306 7.13 9.62 -24.99
C LEU A 306 6.32 9.07 -23.80
N ARG A 307 5.12 8.52 -24.06
CA ARG A 307 4.30 7.86 -23.02
C ARG A 307 5.01 6.65 -22.41
N LEU A 308 5.63 5.79 -23.24
CA LEU A 308 6.41 4.66 -22.74
C LEU A 308 7.64 5.13 -21.96
N LEU A 309 8.39 6.11 -22.48
CA LEU A 309 9.57 6.67 -21.79
C LEU A 309 9.21 7.29 -20.44
N ARG A 310 8.02 7.86 -20.27
CA ARG A 310 7.54 8.34 -18.97
C ARG A 310 7.41 7.21 -17.95
N LEU A 311 6.86 6.06 -18.35
CA LEU A 311 6.68 4.90 -17.47
C LEU A 311 8.02 4.23 -17.14
N LEU A 312 8.89 4.12 -18.14
CA LEU A 312 10.25 3.58 -18.03
C LEU A 312 11.18 4.48 -17.21
N SER A 313 11.02 5.81 -17.32
CA SER A 313 11.87 6.83 -16.70
C SER A 313 13.38 6.52 -16.79
N PRO A 314 13.95 6.36 -18.01
CA PRO A 314 15.36 6.04 -18.13
C PRO A 314 16.22 7.23 -17.67
N GLY A 315 17.09 6.99 -16.68
CA GLY A 315 17.99 7.98 -16.12
C GLY A 315 17.35 8.93 -15.08
N PRO A 316 18.14 9.79 -14.42
CA PRO A 316 17.71 10.57 -13.24
C PRO A 316 16.63 11.64 -13.52
N PHE A 317 16.43 12.05 -14.78
CA PHE A 317 15.47 13.10 -15.15
C PHE A 317 14.51 12.71 -16.27
N GLY A 318 14.48 11.43 -16.68
CA GLY A 318 13.71 10.96 -17.83
C GLY A 318 14.31 11.47 -19.15
N ASP A 319 15.18 10.66 -19.76
CA ASP A 319 15.78 10.99 -21.06
C ASP A 319 14.76 10.78 -22.20
N TYR A 320 13.93 11.80 -22.45
CA TYR A 320 12.92 11.80 -23.53
C TYR A 320 13.53 11.90 -24.94
N ALA A 321 14.81 12.25 -25.07
CA ALA A 321 15.49 12.29 -26.36
C ALA A 321 15.93 10.89 -26.81
N ARG A 322 15.92 9.90 -25.91
CA ARG A 322 16.37 8.55 -26.18
C ARG A 322 15.48 7.83 -27.20
N VAL A 323 16.12 7.26 -28.22
CA VAL A 323 15.43 6.47 -29.25
C VAL A 323 15.08 5.11 -28.66
N VAL A 324 13.86 4.62 -28.93
CA VAL A 324 13.39 3.30 -28.50
C VAL A 324 13.11 2.45 -29.73
N LYS A 325 13.64 1.23 -29.77
CA LYS A 325 13.40 0.22 -30.80
C LYS A 325 12.75 -1.00 -30.15
N THR A 326 11.58 -1.41 -30.62
CA THR A 326 10.90 -2.61 -30.12
C THR A 326 11.46 -3.85 -30.80
N THR A 327 11.67 -4.93 -30.03
CA THR A 327 12.19 -6.20 -30.55
C THR A 327 11.16 -7.33 -30.50
N SER A 328 10.08 -7.20 -29.72
CA SER A 328 9.03 -8.22 -29.62
C SER A 328 8.04 -8.15 -30.78
N SER A 329 7.73 -9.30 -31.38
CA SER A 329 6.71 -9.41 -32.43
C SER A 329 5.29 -9.35 -31.85
N PRO A 330 4.35 -8.64 -32.52
CA PRO A 330 2.95 -8.64 -32.12
C PRO A 330 2.27 -10.00 -32.35
N GLU A 331 2.78 -10.86 -33.23
CA GLU A 331 2.14 -12.13 -33.58
C GLU A 331 1.90 -13.02 -32.35
N ILE A 332 0.71 -13.61 -32.26
CA ILE A 332 0.31 -14.50 -31.18
C ILE A 332 -0.66 -15.56 -31.68
N SER A 333 -0.50 -16.80 -31.18
CA SER A 333 -1.48 -17.85 -31.39
C SER A 333 -2.64 -17.65 -30.44
N ALA A 334 -3.72 -17.05 -30.93
CA ALA A 334 -4.91 -16.78 -30.15
C ALA A 334 -5.67 -18.11 -29.89
N SER A 335 -5.81 -18.49 -28.63
CA SER A 335 -6.46 -19.73 -28.20
C SER A 335 -7.71 -19.41 -27.38
N PRO A 336 -8.75 -20.26 -27.38
CA PRO A 336 -9.91 -20.07 -26.52
C PRO A 336 -9.49 -20.03 -25.05
N LEU A 337 -10.15 -19.18 -24.26
CA LEU A 337 -9.94 -19.13 -22.83
C LEU A 337 -10.52 -20.37 -22.11
N ASN A 338 -9.99 -20.64 -20.91
CA ASN A 338 -10.55 -21.62 -19.99
C ASN A 338 -11.90 -21.14 -19.44
N GLU A 339 -12.59 -21.99 -18.66
CA GLU A 339 -13.89 -21.67 -18.08
C GLU A 339 -13.86 -20.37 -17.25
N ILE A 340 -14.86 -19.50 -17.47
CA ILE A 340 -14.99 -18.17 -16.82
C ILE A 340 -14.92 -18.27 -15.29
N ASP A 341 -15.50 -19.34 -14.72
CA ASP A 341 -15.58 -19.51 -13.27
C ASP A 341 -14.19 -19.69 -12.64
N ALA A 342 -13.23 -20.32 -13.34
CA ALA A 342 -11.85 -20.41 -12.89
C ALA A 342 -11.18 -19.03 -12.78
N HIS A 343 -11.45 -18.13 -13.74
CA HIS A 343 -10.95 -16.75 -13.70
C HIS A 343 -11.56 -15.95 -12.54
N ILE A 344 -12.84 -16.18 -12.21
CA ILE A 344 -13.51 -15.56 -11.06
C ILE A 344 -12.89 -16.05 -9.74
N GLU A 345 -12.55 -17.34 -9.63
CA GLU A 345 -11.88 -17.88 -8.44
C GLU A 345 -10.49 -17.29 -8.24
N LEU A 346 -9.70 -17.16 -9.32
CA LEU A 346 -8.41 -16.48 -9.27
C LEU A 346 -8.57 -15.03 -8.79
N ALA A 347 -9.55 -14.30 -9.33
CA ALA A 347 -9.85 -12.94 -8.91
C ALA A 347 -10.20 -12.85 -7.41
N GLN A 348 -10.99 -13.79 -6.88
CA GLN A 348 -11.29 -13.80 -5.44
C GLN A 348 -10.05 -14.05 -4.56
N GLN A 349 -9.02 -14.72 -5.09
CA GLN A 349 -7.81 -15.05 -4.37
C GLN A 349 -6.74 -13.95 -4.47
N PHE A 350 -6.53 -13.39 -5.65
CA PHE A 350 -5.37 -12.56 -5.93
C PHE A 350 -5.65 -11.06 -6.03
N ARG A 351 -6.90 -10.64 -6.24
CA ARG A 351 -7.22 -9.22 -6.44
C ARG A 351 -6.88 -8.38 -5.19
N PRO A 352 -5.98 -7.39 -5.28
CA PRO A 352 -5.48 -6.67 -4.10
C PRO A 352 -6.54 -5.82 -3.39
N ASP A 353 -7.45 -5.18 -4.12
CA ASP A 353 -8.52 -4.33 -3.55
C ASP A 353 -9.50 -5.13 -2.66
N LEU A 354 -9.79 -6.38 -3.00
CA LEU A 354 -10.59 -7.28 -2.18
C LEU A 354 -9.86 -7.67 -0.90
N ARG A 355 -8.54 -7.91 -0.98
CA ARG A 355 -7.72 -8.22 0.19
C ARG A 355 -7.65 -7.04 1.15
N GLU A 356 -7.45 -5.84 0.63
CA GLU A 356 -7.52 -4.58 1.37
C GLU A 356 -8.88 -4.40 2.06
N ALA A 357 -9.99 -4.59 1.34
CA ALA A 357 -11.33 -4.45 1.90
C ALA A 357 -11.59 -5.45 3.05
N LEU A 358 -11.11 -6.69 2.92
CA LEU A 358 -11.21 -7.70 3.98
C LEU A 358 -10.40 -7.33 5.23
N LEU A 359 -9.18 -6.82 5.06
CA LEU A 359 -8.34 -6.36 6.18
C LEU A 359 -8.96 -5.13 6.88
N ARG A 360 -9.48 -4.17 6.12
CA ARG A 360 -10.22 -3.03 6.69
C ARG A 360 -11.47 -3.46 7.45
N ALA A 361 -12.18 -4.51 7.00
CA ALA A 361 -13.31 -5.06 7.74
C ALA A 361 -12.89 -5.69 9.08
N GLU A 362 -11.70 -6.30 9.13
CA GLU A 362 -11.12 -6.79 10.39
C GLU A 362 -10.76 -5.64 11.34
N GLN A 363 -10.25 -4.52 10.85
CA GLN A 363 -10.05 -3.31 11.67
C GLN A 363 -11.37 -2.79 12.26
N ARG A 364 -12.47 -2.78 11.49
CA ARG A 364 -13.81 -2.43 12.00
C ARG A 364 -14.30 -3.40 13.07
N ARG A 365 -13.88 -4.67 13.00
CA ARG A 365 -14.16 -5.66 14.06
C ARG A 365 -13.41 -5.30 15.35
N LEU A 366 -12.13 -4.96 15.27
CA LEU A 366 -11.34 -4.50 16.43
C LEU A 366 -11.93 -3.23 17.05
N GLU A 367 -12.35 -2.27 16.22
CA GLU A 367 -13.02 -1.04 16.66
C GLU A 367 -14.32 -1.35 17.44
N THR A 368 -15.08 -2.36 17.02
CA THR A 368 -16.27 -2.82 17.75
C THR A 368 -15.90 -3.41 19.13
N ILE A 369 -14.77 -4.13 19.23
CA ILE A 369 -14.29 -4.70 20.51
C ILE A 369 -13.90 -3.58 21.48
N VAL A 370 -13.14 -2.58 21.00
CA VAL A 370 -12.70 -1.44 21.82
C VAL A 370 -13.89 -0.61 22.29
N THR A 371 -14.82 -0.27 21.38
CA THR A 371 -15.99 0.55 21.71
C THR A 371 -16.95 -0.16 22.67
N ARG A 372 -17.16 -1.47 22.51
CA ARG A 372 -17.96 -2.28 23.45
C ARG A 372 -17.32 -2.32 24.85
N ASN A 373 -16.00 -2.43 24.95
CA ASN A 373 -15.31 -2.32 26.24
C ASN A 373 -15.45 -0.90 26.86
N GLY A 374 -15.41 0.14 26.03
CA GLY A 374 -15.59 1.54 26.45
C GLY A 374 -16.96 1.86 27.09
N VAL A 375 -17.99 1.04 26.84
CA VAL A 375 -19.31 1.20 27.48
C VAL A 375 -19.30 0.76 28.95
N LEU A 376 -18.46 -0.21 29.32
CA LEU A 376 -18.36 -0.76 30.68
C LEU A 376 -17.90 0.31 31.69
N PRO A 377 -18.31 0.26 32.97
CA PRO A 377 -17.72 1.13 34.00
C PRO A 377 -16.24 0.80 34.21
N ARG A 378 -15.46 1.78 34.69
CA ARG A 378 -14.06 1.58 35.06
C ARG A 378 -14.01 1.11 36.50
N LEU A 379 -13.56 -0.12 36.70
CA LEU A 379 -13.32 -0.71 38.02
C LEU A 379 -11.85 -1.09 38.05
N ASP A 380 -11.08 -0.44 38.91
CA ASP A 380 -9.66 -0.73 39.08
C ASP A 380 -9.42 -1.32 40.47
N PHE A 381 -8.54 -2.30 40.56
CA PHE A 381 -7.97 -2.78 41.82
C PHE A 381 -6.56 -2.25 41.93
N PHE A 382 -6.22 -1.59 43.03
CA PHE A 382 -4.90 -1.03 43.24
C PHE A 382 -4.27 -1.53 44.54
N ILE A 383 -2.95 -1.66 44.52
CA ILE A 383 -2.10 -1.94 45.67
C ILE A 383 -0.96 -0.93 45.64
N ASP A 384 -0.84 -0.12 46.68
CA ASP A 384 0.30 0.76 46.93
C ASP A 384 1.07 0.22 48.14
N LEU A 385 2.36 0.01 47.95
CA LEU A 385 3.31 -0.41 48.96
C LEU A 385 4.35 0.69 49.09
N GLY A 386 4.58 1.19 50.30
CA GLY A 386 5.53 2.26 50.52
C GLY A 386 6.30 2.15 51.82
N ARG A 387 7.43 2.84 51.84
CA ARG A 387 8.13 3.23 53.07
C ARG A 387 8.30 4.74 53.04
N SER A 388 8.06 5.37 54.17
CA SER A 388 8.23 6.80 54.35
C SER A 388 9.14 7.07 55.54
N GLY A 389 10.07 7.99 55.36
CA GLY A 389 10.93 8.52 56.40
C GLY A 389 10.67 10.01 56.56
N PHE A 390 10.67 10.49 57.80
CA PHE A 390 10.41 11.90 58.13
C PHE A 390 11.56 12.40 59.00
N ALA A 391 12.14 13.55 58.66
CA ALA A 391 13.23 14.16 59.41
C ALA A 391 13.34 15.67 59.12
N ASP A 392 14.22 16.35 59.85
CA ASP A 392 14.49 17.78 59.62
C ASP A 392 15.50 18.02 58.49
N THR A 393 16.21 16.96 58.05
CA THR A 393 17.23 17.02 57.00
C THR A 393 17.00 16.00 55.89
N PHE A 394 17.53 16.31 54.72
CA PHE A 394 17.42 15.46 53.53
C PHE A 394 18.00 14.07 53.80
N SER A 395 19.24 14.01 54.29
CA SER A 395 19.95 12.75 54.52
C SER A 395 19.28 11.88 55.57
N ASP A 396 18.72 12.49 56.62
CA ASP A 396 18.10 11.74 57.70
C ASP A 396 16.71 11.22 57.27
N SER A 397 16.00 11.95 56.41
CA SER A 397 14.71 11.49 55.86
C SER A 397 14.85 10.20 55.04
N PHE A 398 15.96 10.05 54.31
CA PHE A 398 16.28 8.80 53.60
C PHE A 398 16.81 7.71 54.54
N ARG A 399 17.56 8.04 55.60
CA ARG A 399 18.02 7.06 56.59
C ARG A 399 16.87 6.41 57.34
N GLU A 400 15.81 7.16 57.61
CA GLU A 400 14.61 6.65 58.29
C GLU A 400 13.84 5.61 57.46
N LEU A 401 14.09 5.51 56.14
CA LEU A 401 13.54 4.44 55.29
C LEU A 401 14.10 3.04 55.62
N GLU A 402 15.26 2.98 56.28
CA GLU A 402 15.85 1.73 56.80
C GLU A 402 15.11 1.21 58.03
N GLY A 403 14.31 2.06 58.67
CA GLY A 403 13.43 1.70 59.78
C GLY A 403 12.33 0.70 59.38
N ASN A 404 11.53 0.29 60.37
CA ASN A 404 10.47 -0.69 60.17
C ASN A 404 9.11 -0.05 59.78
N ASN A 405 9.13 1.20 59.33
CA ASN A 405 7.93 1.95 58.94
C ASN A 405 7.54 1.57 57.51
N TYR A 406 6.32 1.05 57.33
CA TYR A 406 5.76 0.74 56.03
C TYR A 406 4.29 1.13 56.00
N ASP A 407 3.81 1.48 54.82
CA ASP A 407 2.39 1.63 54.54
C ASP A 407 1.98 0.71 53.39
N LEU A 408 0.80 0.12 53.54
CA LEU A 408 0.15 -0.72 52.55
C LEU A 408 -1.25 -0.18 52.36
N ARG A 409 -1.58 0.20 51.13
CA ARG A 409 -2.92 0.55 50.71
C ARG A 409 -3.37 -0.44 49.65
N ALA A 410 -4.55 -0.99 49.80
CA ALA A 410 -5.17 -1.78 48.75
C ALA A 410 -6.66 -1.44 48.69
N GLY A 411 -7.21 -1.34 47.49
CA GLY A 411 -8.60 -0.92 47.34
C GLY A 411 -9.14 -1.15 45.94
N PHE A 412 -10.45 -0.89 45.82
CA PHE A 412 -11.13 -0.87 44.54
C PHE A 412 -11.62 0.55 44.25
N GLN A 413 -11.40 1.03 43.03
CA GLN A 413 -11.91 2.31 42.56
C GLN A 413 -12.91 2.06 41.44
N LEU A 414 -14.18 2.41 41.68
CA LEU A 414 -15.25 2.35 40.69
C LEU A 414 -15.59 3.75 40.19
N SER A 415 -15.51 3.97 38.88
CA SER A 415 -15.98 5.19 38.23
C SER A 415 -16.85 4.86 37.02
N SER A 416 -17.97 5.58 36.89
CA SER A 416 -18.92 5.40 35.80
C SER A 416 -19.60 6.72 35.44
N MET A 417 -19.76 6.96 34.14
CA MET A 417 -20.51 8.10 33.62
C MET A 417 -22.00 7.74 33.57
N LEU A 418 -22.84 8.49 34.28
CA LEU A 418 -24.29 8.31 34.22
C LEU A 418 -24.79 8.56 32.79
N GLY A 419 -25.61 7.64 32.26
CA GLY A 419 -26.09 7.66 30.88
C GLY A 419 -25.10 7.16 29.82
N ASN A 420 -23.80 7.48 29.95
CA ASN A 420 -22.69 7.11 29.06
C ASN A 420 -23.03 7.23 27.55
N ARG A 421 -23.72 8.31 27.16
CA ARG A 421 -24.28 8.49 25.80
C ARG A 421 -23.21 8.46 24.71
N ALA A 422 -22.05 9.08 24.96
CA ALA A 422 -20.94 9.10 24.00
C ALA A 422 -20.39 7.70 23.71
N ALA A 423 -20.13 6.87 24.74
CA ALA A 423 -19.62 5.52 24.51
C ALA A 423 -20.64 4.62 23.81
N LYS A 424 -21.92 4.72 24.18
CA LYS A 424 -23.02 3.99 23.50
C LYS A 424 -23.16 4.40 22.03
N ALA A 425 -23.05 5.70 21.74
CA ALA A 425 -23.07 6.19 20.37
C ALA A 425 -21.87 5.68 19.55
N ARG A 426 -20.66 5.63 20.14
CA ARG A 426 -19.46 5.07 19.49
C ARG A 426 -19.60 3.57 19.21
N GLU A 427 -20.14 2.79 20.16
CA GLU A 427 -20.41 1.36 19.95
C GLU A 427 -21.43 1.14 18.82
N PHE A 428 -22.52 1.92 18.82
CA PHE A 428 -23.52 1.86 17.76
C PHE A 428 -22.91 2.21 16.39
N ALA A 429 -22.12 3.28 16.32
CA ALA A 429 -21.42 3.69 15.12
C ALA A 429 -20.45 2.59 14.63
N ALA A 430 -19.62 2.02 15.51
CA ALA A 430 -18.69 0.94 15.15
C ALA A 430 -19.41 -0.31 14.64
N THR A 431 -20.54 -0.67 15.25
CA THR A 431 -21.37 -1.80 14.80
C THR A 431 -21.97 -1.54 13.42
N ALA A 432 -22.48 -0.32 13.18
CA ALA A 432 -23.00 0.09 11.89
C ALA A 432 -21.90 0.12 10.82
N SER A 433 -20.71 0.66 11.13
CA SER A 433 -19.55 0.68 10.23
C SER A 433 -19.05 -0.72 9.89
N ARG A 434 -19.06 -1.66 10.84
CA ARG A 434 -18.75 -3.08 10.57
C ARG A 434 -19.76 -3.70 9.61
N ARG A 435 -21.06 -3.44 9.78
CA ARG A 435 -22.10 -3.91 8.85
C ARG A 435 -21.92 -3.29 7.46
N GLN A 436 -21.67 -1.98 7.39
CA GLN A 436 -21.38 -1.27 6.15
C GLN A 436 -20.20 -1.89 5.40
N ALA A 437 -19.10 -2.22 6.11
CA ALA A 437 -17.95 -2.88 5.51
C ALA A 437 -18.28 -4.27 4.94
N ALA A 438 -19.13 -5.04 5.62
CA ALA A 438 -19.58 -6.35 5.13
C ALA A 438 -20.42 -6.23 3.83
N GLU A 439 -21.34 -5.27 3.76
CA GLU A 439 -22.12 -4.99 2.55
C GLU A 439 -21.22 -4.46 1.42
N ALA A 440 -20.24 -3.60 1.73
CA ALA A 440 -19.28 -3.10 0.76
C ALA A 440 -18.43 -4.24 0.16
N ILE A 441 -18.00 -5.22 0.96
CA ILE A 441 -17.31 -6.43 0.47
C ILE A 441 -18.22 -7.28 -0.41
N ALA A 442 -19.49 -7.44 -0.04
CA ALA A 442 -20.46 -8.18 -0.86
C ALA A 442 -20.65 -7.52 -2.23
N ASN A 443 -20.78 -6.20 -2.27
CA ASN A 443 -20.85 -5.42 -3.51
C ASN A 443 -19.54 -5.50 -4.31
N LEU A 444 -18.37 -5.39 -3.66
CA LEU A 444 -17.07 -5.51 -4.32
C LEU A 444 -16.89 -6.87 -4.99
N ARG A 445 -17.37 -7.95 -4.37
CA ARG A 445 -17.38 -9.30 -4.99
C ARG A 445 -18.29 -9.37 -6.21
N GLN A 446 -19.40 -8.64 -6.24
CA GLN A 446 -20.27 -8.57 -7.42
C GLN A 446 -19.61 -7.79 -8.55
N LEU A 447 -19.02 -6.62 -8.24
CA LEU A 447 -18.24 -5.84 -9.20
C LEU A 447 -17.07 -6.65 -9.76
N LEU A 448 -16.37 -7.40 -8.91
CA LEU A 448 -15.28 -8.27 -9.33
C LEU A 448 -15.74 -9.34 -10.34
N ARG A 449 -16.87 -9.99 -10.09
CA ARG A 449 -17.44 -10.96 -11.04
C ARG A 449 -17.82 -10.29 -12.37
N LEU A 450 -18.34 -9.06 -12.32
CA LEU A 450 -18.67 -8.29 -13.51
C LEU A 450 -17.41 -7.93 -14.31
N ASP A 451 -16.39 -7.38 -13.65
CA ASP A 451 -15.11 -6.98 -14.27
C ASP A 451 -14.45 -8.15 -15.01
N VAL A 452 -14.37 -9.32 -14.35
CA VAL A 452 -13.79 -10.53 -14.95
C VAL A 452 -14.62 -10.99 -16.15
N ARG A 453 -15.96 -11.00 -16.04
CA ARG A 453 -16.83 -11.39 -17.17
C ARG A 453 -16.69 -10.44 -18.35
N LEU A 454 -16.60 -9.13 -18.12
CA LEU A 454 -16.37 -8.15 -19.17
C LEU A 454 -14.99 -8.34 -19.82
N ALA A 455 -13.95 -8.58 -19.02
CA ALA A 455 -12.61 -8.83 -19.53
C ALA A 455 -12.51 -10.11 -20.36
N VAL A 456 -13.12 -11.22 -19.91
CA VAL A 456 -13.18 -12.48 -20.70
C VAL A 456 -13.93 -12.27 -22.01
N ASN A 457 -15.09 -11.60 -21.98
CA ASN A 457 -15.84 -11.29 -23.19
C ASN A 457 -15.02 -10.45 -24.17
N GLU A 458 -14.24 -9.49 -23.68
CA GLU A 458 -13.38 -8.66 -24.51
C GLU A 458 -12.22 -9.45 -25.13
N VAL A 459 -11.62 -10.40 -24.40
CA VAL A 459 -10.59 -11.29 -24.94
C VAL A 459 -11.17 -12.17 -26.06
N GLU A 460 -12.34 -12.78 -25.85
CA GLU A 460 -12.99 -13.62 -26.87
C GLU A 460 -13.42 -12.80 -28.09
N ARG A 461 -13.93 -11.58 -27.88
CA ARG A 461 -14.24 -10.64 -28.97
C ARG A 461 -12.99 -10.32 -29.79
N ALA A 462 -11.88 -9.96 -29.12
CA ALA A 462 -10.62 -9.65 -29.79
C ALA A 462 -10.04 -10.87 -30.52
N ARG A 463 -10.18 -12.07 -29.96
CA ARG A 463 -9.78 -13.34 -30.60
C ARG A 463 -10.52 -13.56 -31.92
N GLN A 464 -11.85 -13.40 -31.93
CA GLN A 464 -12.67 -13.53 -33.14
C GLN A 464 -12.34 -12.43 -34.16
N GLN A 465 -12.07 -11.21 -33.69
CA GLN A 465 -11.68 -10.08 -34.55
C GLN A 465 -10.37 -10.33 -35.30
N ILE A 466 -9.39 -11.00 -34.69
CA ILE A 466 -8.14 -11.40 -35.37
C ILE A 466 -8.44 -12.31 -36.58
N GLU A 467 -9.28 -13.32 -36.39
CA GLU A 467 -9.62 -14.27 -37.46
C GLU A 467 -10.37 -13.60 -38.62
N ALA A 468 -11.34 -12.75 -38.28
CA ALA A 468 -12.12 -11.99 -39.26
C ALA A 468 -11.23 -10.99 -40.04
N SER A 469 -10.46 -10.16 -39.34
CA SER A 469 -9.57 -9.17 -39.96
C SER A 469 -8.49 -9.81 -40.84
N ARG A 470 -7.91 -10.92 -40.42
CA ARG A 470 -6.94 -11.70 -41.22
C ARG A 470 -7.57 -12.21 -42.52
N THR A 471 -8.82 -12.69 -42.46
CA THR A 471 -9.54 -13.15 -43.64
C THR A 471 -9.85 -11.98 -44.59
N THR A 472 -10.32 -10.85 -44.05
CA THR A 472 -10.53 -9.62 -44.83
C THR A 472 -9.26 -9.18 -45.53
N ARG A 473 -8.13 -9.08 -44.81
CA ARG A 473 -6.85 -8.68 -45.40
C ARG A 473 -6.44 -9.61 -46.55
N LYS A 474 -6.55 -10.93 -46.38
CA LYS A 474 -6.25 -11.90 -47.45
C LYS A 474 -7.14 -11.75 -48.68
N LEU A 475 -8.41 -11.37 -48.50
CA LEU A 475 -9.33 -11.13 -49.62
C LEU A 475 -9.02 -9.81 -50.32
N GLU A 476 -8.73 -8.74 -49.57
CA GLU A 476 -8.33 -7.45 -50.14
C GLU A 476 -7.01 -7.53 -50.90
N GLU A 477 -6.06 -8.38 -50.45
CA GLU A 477 -4.83 -8.65 -51.20
C GLU A 477 -5.13 -9.24 -52.59
N LYS A 478 -6.12 -10.14 -52.69
CA LYS A 478 -6.56 -10.71 -53.97
C LYS A 478 -7.31 -9.68 -54.82
N THR A 479 -8.15 -8.83 -54.20
CA THR A 479 -8.87 -7.76 -54.88
C THR A 479 -7.89 -6.79 -55.54
N VAL A 480 -6.88 -6.35 -54.79
CA VAL A 480 -5.81 -5.49 -55.31
C VAL A 480 -5.11 -6.13 -56.50
N GLN A 481 -4.73 -7.41 -56.39
CA GLN A 481 -4.08 -8.12 -57.49
C GLN A 481 -4.97 -8.14 -58.75
N ALA A 482 -6.25 -8.47 -58.59
CA ALA A 482 -7.19 -8.52 -59.71
C ALA A 482 -7.42 -7.14 -60.36
N GLU A 483 -7.55 -6.08 -59.56
CA GLU A 483 -7.73 -4.71 -60.10
C GLU A 483 -6.47 -4.20 -60.81
N VAL A 484 -5.26 -4.53 -60.32
CA VAL A 484 -4.00 -4.23 -61.01
C VAL A 484 -3.92 -4.96 -62.35
N GLU A 485 -4.24 -6.26 -62.39
CA GLU A 485 -4.27 -7.04 -63.63
C GLU A 485 -5.27 -6.47 -64.64
N ARG A 486 -6.47 -6.11 -64.20
CA ARG A 486 -7.50 -5.45 -65.04
C ARG A 486 -7.06 -4.09 -65.57
N PHE A 487 -6.40 -3.28 -64.74
CA PHE A 487 -5.86 -1.98 -65.13
C PHE A 487 -4.75 -2.13 -66.18
N ASN A 488 -3.92 -3.16 -66.07
CA ASN A 488 -2.82 -3.41 -67.02
C ASN A 488 -3.32 -3.84 -68.42
N VAL A 489 -4.49 -4.47 -68.51
CA VAL A 489 -5.13 -4.82 -69.80
C VAL A 489 -6.15 -3.77 -70.27
N GLY A 490 -6.23 -2.62 -69.61
CA GLY A 490 -7.15 -1.52 -69.97
C GLY A 490 -8.62 -1.76 -69.63
N ALA A 491 -8.94 -2.79 -68.83
CA ALA A 491 -10.30 -3.16 -68.42
C ALA A 491 -10.71 -2.58 -67.05
N GLY A 492 -9.95 -1.62 -66.52
CA GLY A 492 -10.14 -0.97 -65.22
C GLY A 492 -9.56 0.45 -65.21
N THR A 493 -9.81 1.21 -64.13
CA THR A 493 -9.35 2.61 -63.98
C THR A 493 -8.35 2.74 -62.84
N SER A 494 -7.50 3.79 -62.88
CA SER A 494 -6.52 4.08 -61.83
C SER A 494 -7.19 4.25 -60.45
N LEU A 495 -8.39 4.85 -60.44
CA LEU A 495 -9.21 5.07 -59.26
C LEU A 495 -9.63 3.76 -58.58
N LEU A 496 -9.95 2.72 -59.35
CA LEU A 496 -10.33 1.41 -58.79
C LEU A 496 -9.14 0.73 -58.11
N VAL A 497 -7.95 0.80 -58.73
CA VAL A 497 -6.70 0.30 -58.13
C VAL A 497 -6.37 1.08 -56.85
N ALA A 498 -6.43 2.42 -56.89
CA ALA A 498 -6.18 3.26 -55.73
C ALA A 498 -7.20 3.01 -54.59
N ARG A 499 -8.46 2.73 -54.92
CA ARG A 499 -9.47 2.34 -53.93
C ARG A 499 -9.15 0.98 -53.30
N ALA A 500 -8.90 -0.05 -54.11
CA ALA A 500 -8.55 -1.37 -53.61
C ALA A 500 -7.28 -1.34 -52.73
N GLN A 501 -6.29 -0.51 -53.08
CA GLN A 501 -5.09 -0.31 -52.26
C GLN A 501 -5.39 0.36 -50.92
N ARG A 502 -6.27 1.37 -50.89
CA ARG A 502 -6.72 1.99 -49.62
C ARG A 502 -7.44 0.98 -48.73
N ASP A 503 -8.30 0.16 -49.32
CA ASP A 503 -9.04 -0.88 -48.60
C ASP A 503 -8.08 -1.96 -48.05
N LEU A 504 -7.05 -2.35 -48.82
CA LEU A 504 -5.98 -3.24 -48.36
C LEU A 504 -5.17 -2.63 -47.21
N VAL A 505 -4.73 -1.37 -47.32
CA VAL A 505 -3.98 -0.68 -46.26
C VAL A 505 -4.80 -0.62 -44.97
N ALA A 506 -6.09 -0.25 -45.07
CA ALA A 506 -6.99 -0.24 -43.92
C ALA A 506 -7.14 -1.63 -43.30
N SER A 507 -7.28 -2.68 -44.11
CA SER A 507 -7.40 -4.06 -43.63
C SER A 507 -6.13 -4.58 -42.94
N ARG A 508 -4.93 -4.20 -43.42
CA ARG A 508 -3.65 -4.54 -42.79
C ARG A 508 -3.50 -3.88 -41.42
N ILE A 509 -3.79 -2.59 -41.33
CA ILE A 509 -3.78 -1.86 -40.05
C ILE A 509 -4.81 -2.50 -39.09
N ALA A 510 -6.00 -2.85 -39.57
CA ALA A 510 -7.04 -3.48 -38.77
C ALA A 510 -6.63 -4.87 -38.23
N GLU A 511 -5.91 -5.69 -39.01
CA GLU A 511 -5.40 -6.99 -38.54
C GLU A 511 -4.38 -6.81 -37.42
N ILE A 512 -3.37 -5.94 -37.60
CA ILE A 512 -2.35 -5.69 -36.56
C ILE A 512 -2.99 -5.09 -35.31
N ARG A 513 -3.96 -4.17 -35.49
CA ARG A 513 -4.72 -3.60 -34.38
C ARG A 513 -5.48 -4.68 -33.60
N ALA A 514 -6.16 -5.60 -34.28
CA ALA A 514 -6.87 -6.69 -33.63
C ALA A 514 -5.94 -7.59 -32.79
N VAL A 515 -4.73 -7.84 -33.30
CA VAL A 515 -3.70 -8.62 -32.58
C VAL A 515 -3.23 -7.87 -31.31
N VAL A 516 -2.95 -6.58 -31.42
CA VAL A 516 -2.54 -5.73 -30.29
C VAL A 516 -3.66 -5.58 -29.26
N ASP A 517 -4.91 -5.41 -29.71
CA ASP A 517 -6.09 -5.33 -28.85
C ASP A 517 -6.30 -6.65 -28.08
N TYR A 518 -6.07 -7.81 -28.70
CA TYR A 518 -6.12 -9.09 -28.01
C TYR A 518 -5.05 -9.21 -26.92
N ARG A 519 -3.80 -8.77 -27.19
CA ARG A 519 -2.74 -8.75 -26.18
C ARG A 519 -3.11 -7.83 -25.01
N ARG A 520 -3.64 -6.64 -25.29
CA ARG A 520 -4.12 -5.71 -24.26
C ARG A 520 -5.32 -6.27 -23.48
N ALA A 521 -6.24 -6.96 -24.15
CA ALA A 521 -7.37 -7.61 -23.50
C ALA A 521 -6.91 -8.71 -22.52
N LEU A 522 -5.89 -9.50 -22.89
CA LEU A 522 -5.28 -10.48 -21.98
C LEU A 522 -4.64 -9.81 -20.76
N VAL A 523 -3.90 -8.71 -20.96
CA VAL A 523 -3.32 -7.93 -19.86
C VAL A 523 -4.41 -7.42 -18.92
N ASN A 524 -5.51 -6.88 -19.47
CA ASN A 524 -6.65 -6.39 -18.70
C ASN A 524 -7.37 -7.52 -17.94
N LEU A 525 -7.49 -8.71 -18.53
CA LEU A 525 -8.03 -9.89 -17.85
C LEU A 525 -7.16 -10.28 -16.66
N TYR A 526 -5.84 -10.37 -16.86
CA TYR A 526 -4.91 -10.71 -15.78
C TYR A 526 -4.84 -9.64 -14.68
N LEU A 527 -5.03 -8.38 -15.04
CA LEU A 527 -5.19 -7.28 -14.07
C LEU A 527 -6.51 -7.42 -13.30
N ALA A 528 -7.62 -7.73 -13.96
CA ALA A 528 -8.92 -7.94 -13.31
C ALA A 528 -8.92 -9.14 -12.35
N GLU A 529 -8.09 -10.15 -12.63
CA GLU A 529 -7.81 -11.29 -11.75
C GLU A 529 -6.86 -10.96 -10.58
N GLY A 530 -6.03 -9.92 -10.71
CA GLY A 530 -4.88 -9.70 -9.81
C GLY A 530 -3.75 -10.73 -9.98
N SER A 531 -3.71 -11.42 -11.13
CA SER A 531 -2.74 -12.49 -11.41
C SER A 531 -1.59 -12.05 -12.32
N LEU A 532 -1.63 -10.83 -12.84
CA LEU A 532 -0.67 -10.31 -13.83
C LEU A 532 0.80 -10.46 -13.37
N MET A 533 1.12 -10.03 -12.13
CA MET A 533 2.46 -10.19 -11.56
C MET A 533 2.93 -11.65 -11.56
N ALA A 534 2.09 -12.55 -11.05
CA ALA A 534 2.42 -13.98 -10.95
C ALA A 534 2.63 -14.61 -12.35
N ARG A 535 1.81 -14.23 -13.33
CA ARG A 535 1.95 -14.70 -14.72
C ARG A 535 3.20 -14.16 -15.42
N ARG A 536 3.73 -13.04 -14.95
CA ARG A 536 5.00 -12.45 -15.40
C ARG A 536 6.18 -12.86 -14.53
N GLY A 537 6.03 -13.82 -13.62
CA GLY A 537 7.12 -14.30 -12.77
C GLY A 537 7.72 -13.21 -11.88
N ILE A 538 6.93 -12.20 -11.54
CA ILE A 538 7.31 -11.11 -10.65
C ILE A 538 6.74 -11.43 -9.27
N ALA A 539 7.63 -11.61 -8.31
CA ALA A 539 7.23 -11.71 -6.92
C ALA A 539 6.86 -10.32 -6.38
N ALA A 540 5.88 -10.26 -5.48
CA ALA A 540 5.71 -9.06 -4.67
C ALA A 540 6.99 -8.87 -3.82
N PRO A 541 7.43 -7.63 -3.58
CA PRO A 541 8.56 -7.40 -2.69
C PRO A 541 8.22 -7.98 -1.31
N ASP A 542 8.97 -9.01 -0.89
CA ASP A 542 9.00 -9.41 0.50
C ASP A 542 9.74 -8.29 1.25
N LEU A 543 9.03 -7.60 2.13
CA LEU A 543 9.66 -6.68 3.08
C LEU A 543 10.20 -7.56 4.21
N GLU A 544 11.47 -7.96 4.09
CA GLU A 544 12.26 -8.52 5.21
C GLU A 544 12.60 -7.44 6.25
#